data_AF-J2Q1W9-F1
#
_entry.id   AF-J2Q1W9-F1
#
_cell.length_a   1.000
_cell.length_b   1.000
_cell.length_c   1.000
_cell.angle_alpha   90.00
_cell.angle_beta   90.00
_cell.angle_gamma   90.00
#
_symmetry.space_group_name_H-M   'P 1'
#
loop_
_entity.id
_entity.type
_entity.pdbx_description
1 polymer ?
#
loop_
_entity_poly.entity_id
_entity_poly.type
_entity_poly.pdbx_seq_one_letter_code
_entity_poly.pdbx_strand_id
1 'polypeptide(L)'
;MTGWFGPVIVEGAAWTVLDNAEPAGSYRLPFHSDITFVEHPLAGICLYPLALPEGGTATTFVSTAAAWDALQPGLRSELHDRKARHYYESAGHIDLGLPVFEHWHPVRMTHAATGRPLLFVTEHHVDRIEGMDEVRCAEVLEQLFAVLYAPEAQYEHVWREGDLLVWDNIAVQHARPEVAEISRGSRIMRRVQLGTHSFMSQVEALREGQAAPAA
;
A
#
# COMPACT_ATOMS: atom_id res chain seq x y z
N MET A 1 10.00 3.41 -24.40
CA MET A 1 9.46 2.32 -23.58
C MET A 1 9.76 2.63 -22.13
N THR A 2 8.77 3.02 -21.35
CA THR A 2 8.89 2.99 -19.89
C THR A 2 8.81 1.52 -19.44
N GLY A 3 9.66 1.10 -18.50
CA GLY A 3 9.65 -0.27 -17.97
C GLY A 3 8.34 -0.58 -17.22
N TRP A 4 8.19 -1.82 -16.76
CA TRP A 4 6.96 -2.32 -16.10
C TRP A 4 6.42 -1.39 -15.00
N PHE A 5 7.30 -0.79 -14.19
CA PHE A 5 6.95 0.11 -13.08
C PHE A 5 7.14 1.61 -13.39
N GLY A 6 7.51 1.98 -14.62
CA GLY A 6 7.95 3.34 -14.92
C GLY A 6 9.36 3.65 -14.39
N PRO A 7 9.73 4.95 -14.25
CA PRO A 7 11.04 5.36 -13.77
C PRO A 7 11.18 5.23 -12.25
N VAL A 8 12.42 5.32 -11.76
CA VAL A 8 12.70 5.58 -10.34
C VAL A 8 12.24 6.99 -10.00
N ILE A 9 11.47 7.12 -8.93
CA ILE A 9 11.07 8.41 -8.39
C ILE A 9 12.25 8.99 -7.60
N VAL A 10 12.60 10.24 -7.88
CA VAL A 10 13.71 10.95 -7.22
C VAL A 10 13.20 12.26 -6.64
N GLU A 11 12.98 12.28 -5.33
CA GLU A 11 12.64 13.48 -4.55
C GLU A 11 13.83 13.81 -3.64
N GLY A 12 14.81 14.53 -4.18
CA GLY A 12 16.10 14.78 -3.53
C GLY A 12 17.06 13.58 -3.61
N ALA A 13 16.67 12.43 -3.08
CA ALA A 13 17.40 11.16 -3.20
C ALA A 13 16.58 10.09 -3.95
N ALA A 14 17.25 9.14 -4.60
CA ALA A 14 16.60 8.05 -5.32
C ALA A 14 16.09 6.91 -4.42
N TRP A 15 16.33 7.01 -3.10
CA TRP A 15 15.90 6.03 -2.11
C TRP A 15 15.64 6.71 -0.76
N THR A 16 14.82 6.05 0.05
CA THR A 16 14.62 6.35 1.46
C THR A 16 15.18 5.22 2.33
N VAL A 17 15.43 5.48 3.60
CA VAL A 17 15.81 4.47 4.58
C VAL A 17 14.64 4.28 5.55
N LEU A 18 14.29 3.03 5.83
CA LEU A 18 13.32 2.64 6.84
C LEU A 18 14.09 2.00 7.98
N ASP A 19 14.18 2.70 9.11
CA ASP A 19 14.91 2.27 10.31
C ASP A 19 13.90 2.02 11.44
N ASN A 20 14.00 0.88 12.13
CA ASN A 20 13.16 0.60 13.31
C ASN A 20 13.50 1.44 14.53
N ALA A 21 14.58 2.23 14.50
CA ALA A 21 14.82 3.31 15.45
C ALA A 21 13.91 4.54 15.21
N GLU A 22 13.27 4.63 14.04
CA GLU A 22 12.34 5.69 13.69
C GLU A 22 10.88 5.19 13.71
N PRO A 23 9.88 6.06 13.96
CA PRO A 23 8.48 5.66 13.99
C PRO A 23 8.07 4.84 12.77
N ALA A 24 8.38 5.28 11.54
CA ALA A 24 7.97 4.59 10.31
C ALA A 24 8.46 3.12 10.21
N GLY A 25 9.56 2.77 10.88
CA GLY A 25 10.11 1.42 10.89
C GLY A 25 9.77 0.59 12.12
N SER A 26 9.19 1.17 13.17
CA SER A 26 9.13 0.54 14.50
C SER A 26 7.82 -0.21 14.83
N TYR A 27 6.72 0.07 14.14
CA TYR A 27 5.42 -0.55 14.42
C TYR A 27 5.03 -1.67 13.43
N ARG A 28 4.09 -2.54 13.84
CA ARG A 28 3.39 -3.46 12.92
C ARG A 28 2.67 -2.64 11.85
N LEU A 29 2.87 -2.98 10.57
CA LEU A 29 2.17 -2.35 9.47
C LEU A 29 1.16 -3.34 8.88
N PRO A 30 -0.16 -3.07 8.95
CA PRO A 30 -1.20 -3.93 8.38
C PRO A 30 -1.03 -4.14 6.87
N PHE A 31 -1.81 -5.04 6.29
CA PHE A 31 -1.73 -5.28 4.84
C PHE A 31 -2.14 -4.03 4.05
N HIS A 32 -1.26 -3.65 3.12
CA HIS A 32 -1.45 -2.48 2.29
C HIS A 32 -0.63 -2.53 1.00
N SER A 33 -1.04 -1.67 0.07
CA SER A 33 -0.21 -1.16 -1.00
C SER A 33 0.25 0.24 -0.59
N ASP A 34 1.49 0.61 -0.91
CA ASP A 34 2.05 1.91 -0.52
C ASP A 34 1.30 3.05 -1.23
N ILE A 35 0.88 4.06 -0.46
CA ILE A 35 0.39 5.37 -0.95
C ILE A 35 -0.78 5.20 -1.94
N THR A 36 -1.80 4.44 -1.55
CA THR A 36 -3.03 4.28 -2.36
C THR A 36 -4.05 5.40 -2.17
N PHE A 37 -3.81 6.33 -1.25
CA PHE A 37 -4.74 7.42 -0.91
C PHE A 37 -4.58 8.66 -1.82
N VAL A 38 -3.87 8.52 -2.94
CA VAL A 38 -3.58 9.58 -3.92
C VAL A 38 -4.02 9.14 -5.31
N GLU A 39 -4.21 10.09 -6.23
CA GLU A 39 -4.70 9.80 -7.60
C GLU A 39 -3.79 8.84 -8.38
N HIS A 40 -2.47 8.95 -8.18
CA HIS A 40 -1.47 8.13 -8.83
C HIS A 40 -0.67 7.35 -7.79
N PRO A 41 -1.15 6.17 -7.36
CA PRO A 41 -0.40 5.31 -6.46
C PRO A 41 0.94 4.89 -7.07
N LEU A 42 1.89 4.49 -6.21
CA LEU A 42 3.17 3.97 -6.67
C LEU A 42 2.94 2.70 -7.50
N ALA A 43 3.70 2.55 -8.59
CA ALA A 43 3.59 1.40 -9.48
C ALA A 43 4.39 0.20 -8.95
N GLY A 44 5.55 0.45 -8.35
CA GLY A 44 6.38 -0.60 -7.79
C GLY A 44 7.25 -0.11 -6.65
N ILE A 45 7.63 -1.04 -5.79
CA ILE A 45 8.55 -0.81 -4.68
C ILE A 45 9.71 -1.78 -4.82
N CYS A 46 10.89 -1.29 -4.46
CA CYS A 46 12.08 -2.09 -4.29
C CYS A 46 12.57 -1.93 -2.85
N LEU A 47 12.93 -3.04 -2.20
CA LEU A 47 13.41 -3.06 -0.83
C LEU A 47 14.66 -3.93 -0.70
N TYR A 48 15.67 -3.38 -0.03
CA TYR A 48 16.98 -4.00 0.18
C TYR A 48 17.40 -3.87 1.66
N PRO A 49 17.76 -4.94 2.36
CA PRO A 49 18.21 -4.87 3.74
C PRO A 49 19.63 -4.31 3.84
N LEU A 50 19.81 -3.30 4.68
CA LEU A 50 21.11 -2.76 5.10
C LEU A 50 21.56 -3.34 6.45
N ALA A 51 20.59 -3.67 7.32
CA ALA A 51 20.81 -4.38 8.58
C ALA A 51 19.54 -5.17 8.94
N LEU A 52 19.73 -6.35 9.52
CA LEU A 52 18.65 -7.21 9.99
C LEU A 52 18.85 -7.53 11.48
N PRO A 53 17.75 -7.61 12.26
CA PRO A 53 17.84 -7.95 13.68
C PRO A 53 18.21 -9.42 13.87
N GLU A 54 18.70 -9.74 15.07
CA GLU A 54 18.96 -11.13 15.47
C GLU A 54 17.64 -11.92 15.49
N GLY A 55 17.62 -13.08 14.84
CA GLY A 55 16.40 -13.85 14.59
C GLY A 55 15.63 -13.46 13.32
N GLY A 56 16.08 -12.43 12.61
CA GLY A 56 15.54 -12.02 11.31
C GLY A 56 14.25 -11.22 11.37
N THR A 57 13.75 -10.86 10.19
CA THR A 57 12.46 -10.19 10.00
C THR A 57 11.83 -10.68 8.71
N ALA A 58 10.53 -10.50 8.56
CA ALA A 58 9.81 -10.92 7.38
C ALA A 58 8.97 -9.78 6.79
N THR A 59 8.62 -9.94 5.52
CA THR A 59 7.53 -9.21 4.88
C THR A 59 6.58 -10.24 4.29
N THR A 60 5.30 -10.11 4.62
CA THR A 60 4.26 -11.01 4.12
C THR A 60 3.56 -10.34 2.96
N PHE A 61 3.31 -11.09 1.89
CA PHE A 61 2.73 -10.61 0.65
C PHE A 61 1.46 -11.39 0.30
N VAL A 62 0.51 -10.72 -0.35
CA VAL A 62 -0.70 -11.34 -0.92
C VAL A 62 -0.96 -10.80 -2.33
N SER A 63 -1.55 -11.62 -3.19
CA SER A 63 -1.91 -11.22 -4.56
C SER A 63 -3.33 -10.68 -4.63
N THR A 64 -3.49 -9.41 -5.02
CA THR A 64 -4.82 -8.79 -5.20
C THR A 64 -5.57 -9.39 -6.39
N ALA A 65 -4.84 -9.91 -7.37
CA ALA A 65 -5.39 -10.57 -8.53
C ALA A 65 -5.95 -11.96 -8.18
N ALA A 66 -5.21 -12.75 -7.39
CA ALA A 66 -5.70 -14.04 -6.90
C ALA A 66 -6.92 -13.87 -5.97
N ALA A 67 -6.91 -12.84 -5.12
CA ALA A 67 -8.04 -12.52 -4.26
C ALA A 67 -9.30 -12.17 -5.07
N TRP A 68 -9.18 -11.36 -6.13
CA TRP A 68 -10.30 -11.08 -7.03
C TRP A 68 -10.87 -12.35 -7.65
N ASP A 69 -10.00 -13.24 -8.13
CA ASP A 69 -10.39 -14.51 -8.74
C ASP A 69 -11.06 -15.47 -7.75
N ALA A 70 -10.76 -15.36 -6.46
CA ALA A 70 -11.35 -16.16 -5.38
C ALA A 70 -12.68 -15.61 -4.84
N LEU A 71 -13.06 -14.36 -5.15
CA LEU A 71 -14.32 -13.78 -4.67
C LEU A 71 -15.53 -14.57 -5.16
N GLN A 72 -16.51 -14.75 -4.27
CA GLN A 72 -17.81 -15.31 -4.62
C GLN A 72 -18.45 -14.51 -5.76
N PRO A 73 -19.09 -15.16 -6.76
CA PRO A 73 -19.63 -14.46 -7.93
C PRO A 73 -20.59 -13.32 -7.59
N GLY A 74 -21.43 -13.48 -6.56
CA GLY A 74 -22.36 -12.44 -6.11
C GLY A 74 -21.64 -11.18 -5.62
N LEU A 75 -20.63 -11.35 -4.75
CA LEU A 75 -19.83 -10.24 -4.22
C LEU A 75 -19.02 -9.56 -5.32
N ARG A 76 -18.47 -10.35 -6.26
CA ARG A 76 -17.75 -9.82 -7.43
C ARG A 76 -18.66 -8.96 -8.31
N SER A 77 -19.92 -9.38 -8.51
CA SER A 77 -20.91 -8.63 -9.28
C SER A 77 -21.35 -7.35 -8.57
N GLU A 78 -21.55 -7.40 -7.25
CA GLU A 78 -21.95 -6.24 -6.43
C GLU A 78 -20.90 -5.13 -6.46
N LEU A 79 -19.61 -5.51 -6.53
CA LEU A 79 -18.47 -4.60 -6.46
C LEU A 79 -17.92 -4.17 -7.82
N HIS A 80 -18.42 -4.73 -8.92
CA HIS A 80 -17.80 -4.60 -10.25
C HIS A 80 -17.52 -3.15 -10.67
N ASP A 81 -18.48 -2.25 -10.42
CA ASP A 81 -18.41 -0.83 -10.83
C ASP A 81 -18.27 0.14 -9.64
N ARG A 82 -18.09 -0.37 -8.42
CA ARG A 82 -17.98 0.47 -7.22
C ARG A 82 -16.56 0.95 -7.01
N LYS A 83 -16.43 2.09 -6.35
CA LYS A 83 -15.16 2.61 -5.84
C LYS A 83 -15.00 2.39 -4.35
N ALA A 84 -13.77 2.22 -3.90
CA ALA A 84 -13.37 2.26 -2.50
C ALA A 84 -12.66 3.57 -2.21
N ARG A 85 -12.92 4.14 -1.04
CA ARG A 85 -12.21 5.31 -0.55
C ARG A 85 -10.93 4.87 0.12
N HIS A 86 -9.81 5.26 -0.47
CA HIS A 86 -8.50 5.14 0.16
C HIS A 86 -8.19 6.47 0.84
N TYR A 87 -7.93 6.45 2.14
CA TYR A 87 -7.72 7.66 2.92
C TYR A 87 -6.46 7.57 3.78
N TYR A 88 -5.88 8.74 4.05
CA TYR A 88 -4.83 8.92 5.03
C TYR A 88 -5.03 10.24 5.76
N GLU A 89 -5.06 10.16 7.07
CA GLU A 89 -5.09 11.30 7.97
C GLU A 89 -3.98 11.12 9.01
N SER A 90 -3.21 12.18 9.27
CA SER A 90 -2.16 12.13 10.29
C SER A 90 -2.79 12.01 11.67
N ALA A 91 -2.89 10.79 12.19
CA ALA A 91 -3.46 10.55 13.51
C ALA A 91 -2.48 11.00 14.62
N GLY A 92 -2.66 12.22 15.11
CA GLY A 92 -2.57 12.57 16.54
C GLY A 92 -1.22 12.58 17.26
N HIS A 93 -0.10 12.14 16.70
CA HIS A 93 1.19 12.13 17.42
C HIS A 93 2.33 12.92 16.77
N ILE A 94 2.27 13.17 15.46
CA ILE A 94 3.18 14.06 14.74
C ILE A 94 2.37 14.81 13.67
N ASP A 95 2.18 16.12 13.84
CA ASP A 95 1.63 16.97 12.79
C ASP A 95 2.74 17.25 11.76
N LEU A 96 2.74 16.49 10.66
CA LEU A 96 3.66 16.67 9.56
C LEU A 96 3.21 17.77 8.58
N GLY A 97 2.13 18.51 8.89
CA GLY A 97 1.53 19.51 8.01
C GLY A 97 1.01 18.91 6.70
N LEU A 98 0.75 17.61 6.68
CA LEU A 98 0.18 16.90 5.53
C LEU A 98 -1.34 17.10 5.53
N PRO A 99 -1.95 17.45 4.39
CA PRO A 99 -3.40 17.50 4.28
C PRO A 99 -3.99 16.09 4.47
N VAL A 100 -5.29 16.03 4.79
CA VAL A 100 -6.04 14.78 4.65
C VAL A 100 -6.02 14.39 3.18
N PHE A 101 -5.59 13.16 2.91
CA PHE A 101 -5.66 12.58 1.58
C PHE A 101 -6.84 11.64 1.52
N GLU A 102 -7.65 11.80 0.49
CA GLU A 102 -8.61 10.78 0.09
C GLU A 102 -8.68 10.67 -1.43
N HIS A 103 -8.74 9.44 -1.92
CA HIS A 103 -8.99 9.16 -3.32
C HIS A 103 -9.90 7.94 -3.47
N TRP A 104 -10.82 8.01 -4.43
CA TRP A 104 -11.77 6.94 -4.72
C TRP A 104 -11.29 6.12 -5.92
N HIS A 105 -10.72 4.95 -5.66
CA HIS A 105 -10.26 4.01 -6.69
C HIS A 105 -11.31 2.92 -6.97
N PRO A 106 -11.38 2.35 -8.18
CA PRO A 106 -12.24 1.19 -8.45
C PRO A 106 -11.89 0.01 -7.53
N VAL A 107 -12.89 -0.62 -6.91
CA VAL A 107 -12.69 -1.87 -6.16
C VAL A 107 -12.13 -2.95 -7.08
N ARG A 108 -12.62 -2.98 -8.32
CA ARG A 108 -12.09 -3.77 -9.42
C ARG A 108 -11.16 -2.92 -10.27
N MET A 109 -9.88 -2.87 -9.94
CA MET A 109 -8.91 -2.19 -10.78
C MET A 109 -8.39 -3.10 -11.90
N THR A 110 -8.10 -2.54 -13.07
CA THR A 110 -7.49 -3.29 -14.18
C THR A 110 -5.99 -3.04 -14.21
N HIS A 111 -5.19 -4.10 -14.15
CA HIS A 111 -3.73 -3.98 -14.23
C HIS A 111 -3.30 -3.48 -15.61
N ALA A 112 -2.56 -2.36 -15.66
CA ALA A 112 -2.21 -1.68 -16.92
C ALA A 112 -1.44 -2.58 -17.91
N ALA A 113 -0.47 -3.36 -17.44
CA ALA A 113 0.34 -4.22 -18.31
C ALA A 113 -0.32 -5.57 -18.69
N THR A 114 -1.13 -6.18 -17.80
CA THR A 114 -1.64 -7.55 -17.99
C THR A 114 -3.14 -7.60 -18.33
N GLY A 115 -3.88 -6.52 -18.11
CA GLY A 115 -5.34 -6.49 -18.23
C GLY A 115 -6.07 -7.30 -17.16
N ARG A 116 -5.37 -7.91 -16.20
CA ARG A 116 -6.02 -8.69 -15.15
C ARG A 116 -6.81 -7.80 -14.19
N PRO A 117 -7.99 -8.26 -13.73
CA PRO A 117 -8.69 -7.60 -12.64
C PRO A 117 -7.96 -7.81 -11.32
N LEU A 118 -7.91 -6.76 -10.51
CA LEU A 118 -7.28 -6.70 -9.20
C LEU A 118 -8.33 -6.26 -8.18
N LEU A 119 -8.34 -6.90 -7.01
CA LEU A 119 -9.10 -6.42 -5.87
C LEU A 119 -8.32 -5.31 -5.18
N PHE A 120 -8.67 -4.05 -5.47
CA PHE A 120 -7.93 -2.88 -5.00
C PHE A 120 -8.59 -2.25 -3.78
N VAL A 121 -8.49 -2.94 -2.65
CA VAL A 121 -8.86 -2.45 -1.31
C VAL A 121 -7.79 -2.89 -0.32
N THR A 122 -7.46 -2.07 0.69
CA THR A 122 -6.43 -2.40 1.68
C THR A 122 -6.96 -2.24 3.10
N GLU A 123 -6.49 -3.06 4.04
CA GLU A 123 -6.88 -2.95 5.45
C GLU A 123 -6.45 -1.60 6.04
N HIS A 124 -5.27 -1.14 5.63
CA HIS A 124 -4.67 0.06 6.21
C HIS A 124 -5.27 1.38 5.71
N HIS A 125 -5.79 1.43 4.48
CA HIS A 125 -6.21 2.69 3.85
C HIS A 125 -7.67 2.75 3.42
N VAL A 126 -8.43 1.64 3.44
CA VAL A 126 -9.82 1.66 2.96
C VAL A 126 -10.83 1.58 4.10
N ASP A 127 -11.74 2.55 4.14
CA ASP A 127 -12.82 2.60 5.15
C ASP A 127 -14.23 2.66 4.56
N ARG A 128 -14.38 3.00 3.28
CA ARG A 128 -15.69 3.14 2.62
C ARG A 128 -15.73 2.53 1.23
N ILE A 129 -16.89 2.02 0.85
CA ILE A 129 -17.23 1.60 -0.50
C ILE A 129 -18.43 2.41 -0.97
N GLU A 130 -18.36 2.90 -2.21
CA GLU A 130 -19.36 3.77 -2.82
C GLU A 130 -20.73 3.10 -2.82
N GLY A 131 -21.76 3.84 -2.38
CA GLY A 131 -23.14 3.38 -2.39
C GLY A 131 -23.46 2.27 -1.38
N MET A 132 -22.67 2.14 -0.32
CA MET A 132 -22.95 1.28 0.84
C MET A 132 -23.09 2.14 2.09
N ASP A 133 -23.99 1.76 3.00
CA ASP A 133 -23.99 2.31 4.36
C ASP A 133 -22.84 1.71 5.19
N GLU A 134 -22.62 2.27 6.38
CA GLU A 134 -21.50 1.89 7.25
C GLU A 134 -21.52 0.41 7.64
N VAL A 135 -22.70 -0.13 7.96
CA VAL A 135 -22.86 -1.53 8.38
C VAL A 135 -22.54 -2.46 7.21
N ARG A 136 -23.15 -2.22 6.05
CA ARG A 136 -22.91 -3.02 4.85
C ARG A 136 -21.46 -2.92 4.39
N CYS A 137 -20.88 -1.73 4.46
CA CYS A 137 -19.48 -1.51 4.08
C CYS A 137 -18.54 -2.32 4.97
N ALA A 138 -18.74 -2.30 6.30
CA ALA A 138 -17.94 -3.08 7.23
C ALA A 138 -18.04 -4.60 6.94
N GLU A 139 -19.24 -5.12 6.75
CA GLU A 139 -19.47 -6.54 6.42
C GLU A 139 -18.80 -6.96 5.10
N VAL A 140 -18.83 -6.08 4.09
CA VAL A 140 -18.22 -6.34 2.80
C VAL A 140 -16.71 -6.28 2.90
N LEU A 141 -16.15 -5.27 3.57
CA LEU A 141 -14.70 -5.16 3.78
C LEU A 141 -14.16 -6.36 4.56
N GLU A 142 -14.88 -6.82 5.59
CA GLU A 142 -14.53 -8.05 6.32
C GLU A 142 -14.44 -9.27 5.39
N GLN A 143 -15.43 -9.47 4.51
CA GLN A 143 -15.40 -10.57 3.53
C GLN A 143 -14.24 -10.44 2.54
N LEU A 144 -13.95 -9.23 2.08
CA LEU A 144 -12.84 -8.98 1.16
C LEU A 144 -11.48 -9.26 1.82
N PHE A 145 -11.30 -8.82 3.07
CA PHE A 145 -10.08 -9.04 3.84
C PHE A 145 -9.91 -10.51 4.24
N ALA A 146 -11.01 -11.23 4.53
CA ALA A 146 -10.97 -12.66 4.79
C ALA A 146 -10.43 -13.45 3.58
N VAL A 147 -10.73 -13.03 2.35
CA VAL A 147 -10.20 -13.64 1.12
C VAL A 147 -8.76 -13.18 0.84
N LEU A 148 -8.50 -11.87 0.93
CA LEU A 148 -7.17 -11.30 0.66
C LEU A 148 -6.09 -11.87 1.58
N TYR A 149 -6.40 -12.02 2.86
CA TYR A 149 -5.43 -12.35 3.90
C TYR A 149 -5.64 -13.76 4.47
N ALA A 150 -6.36 -14.62 3.75
CA ALA A 150 -6.44 -16.04 4.10
C ALA A 150 -5.02 -16.61 4.26
N PRO A 151 -4.72 -17.43 5.29
CA PRO A 151 -3.36 -17.94 5.53
C PRO A 151 -2.74 -18.62 4.31
N GLU A 152 -3.53 -19.35 3.52
CA GLU A 152 -3.11 -20.02 2.29
C GLU A 152 -2.80 -19.08 1.12
N ALA A 153 -3.27 -17.83 1.17
CA ALA A 153 -2.99 -16.81 0.16
C ALA A 153 -1.70 -16.02 0.46
N GLN A 154 -1.14 -16.19 1.66
CA GLN A 154 0.02 -15.44 2.13
C GLN A 154 1.34 -16.09 1.71
N TYR A 155 2.24 -15.28 1.16
CA TYR A 155 3.63 -15.61 0.98
C TYR A 155 4.48 -14.81 1.97
N GLU A 156 5.13 -15.50 2.90
CA GLU A 156 6.05 -14.86 3.84
C GLU A 156 7.49 -14.92 3.31
N HIS A 157 8.09 -13.76 3.11
CA HIS A 157 9.50 -13.64 2.77
C HIS A 157 10.32 -13.30 4.01
N VAL A 158 11.08 -14.28 4.49
CA VAL A 158 12.07 -14.07 5.55
C VAL A 158 13.36 -13.52 4.93
N TRP A 159 13.70 -12.29 5.30
CA TRP A 159 14.82 -11.55 4.72
C TRP A 159 16.17 -12.15 5.06
N ARG A 160 17.09 -12.15 4.09
CA ARG A 160 18.51 -12.45 4.25
C ARG A 160 19.37 -11.32 3.71
N GLU A 161 20.59 -11.22 4.20
CA GLU A 161 21.57 -10.29 3.65
C GLU A 161 21.80 -10.55 2.17
N GLY A 162 21.78 -9.48 1.36
CA GLY A 162 21.93 -9.55 -0.08
C GLY A 162 20.62 -9.80 -0.86
N ASP A 163 19.51 -10.08 -0.19
CA ASP A 163 18.21 -10.16 -0.86
C ASP A 163 17.81 -8.79 -1.43
N LEU A 164 17.21 -8.79 -2.62
CA LEU A 164 16.61 -7.62 -3.24
C LEU A 164 15.23 -8.02 -3.75
N LEU A 165 14.18 -7.45 -3.17
CA LEU A 165 12.83 -7.66 -3.67
C LEU A 165 12.37 -6.42 -4.43
N VAL A 166 11.77 -6.67 -5.58
CA VAL A 166 11.03 -5.68 -6.35
C VAL A 166 9.64 -6.26 -6.57
N TRP A 167 8.59 -5.50 -6.24
CA TRP A 167 7.22 -5.95 -6.42
C TRP A 167 6.34 -4.87 -7.04
N ASP A 168 5.26 -5.36 -7.64
CA ASP A 168 4.18 -4.55 -8.17
C ASP A 168 3.28 -4.08 -7.03
N ASN A 169 3.36 -2.79 -6.73
CA ASN A 169 2.64 -2.21 -5.59
C ASN A 169 1.12 -2.17 -5.82
N ILE A 170 0.69 -2.35 -7.06
CA ILE A 170 -0.72 -2.37 -7.46
C ILE A 170 -1.28 -3.80 -7.37
N ALA A 171 -0.51 -4.79 -7.83
CA ALA A 171 -0.95 -6.19 -7.89
C ALA A 171 -0.67 -6.99 -6.59
N VAL A 172 0.16 -6.44 -5.70
CA VAL A 172 0.59 -7.09 -4.46
C VAL A 172 0.38 -6.15 -3.28
N GLN A 173 -0.24 -6.68 -2.23
CA GLN A 173 -0.22 -6.03 -0.91
C GLN A 173 0.80 -6.71 -0.02
N HIS A 174 1.27 -5.97 0.96
CA HIS A 174 2.27 -6.43 1.89
C HIS A 174 1.99 -5.95 3.31
N ALA A 175 2.45 -6.74 4.28
CA ALA A 175 2.38 -6.41 5.69
C ALA A 175 3.76 -6.60 6.32
N ARG A 176 3.98 -5.83 7.39
CA ARG A 176 5.15 -5.99 8.25
C ARG A 176 4.65 -6.46 9.62
N PRO A 177 5.13 -7.59 10.14
CA PRO A 177 4.84 -7.97 11.52
C PRO A 177 5.41 -6.91 12.49
N GLU A 178 5.08 -7.02 13.77
CA GLU A 178 5.75 -6.21 14.78
C GLU A 178 7.26 -6.47 14.69
N VAL A 179 8.04 -5.39 14.55
CA VAL A 179 9.49 -5.52 14.43
C VAL A 179 10.02 -5.85 15.81
N ALA A 180 10.99 -6.77 15.88
CA ALA A 180 11.69 -7.08 17.11
C ALA A 180 12.14 -5.78 17.81
N GLU A 181 12.03 -5.73 19.14
CA GLU A 181 12.52 -4.62 19.93
C GLU A 181 13.92 -4.21 19.47
N ILE A 182 14.25 -2.90 19.52
CA ILE A 182 15.60 -2.39 19.20
C ILE A 182 16.70 -3.16 19.96
N SER A 183 16.37 -3.68 21.15
CA SER A 183 17.22 -4.54 21.98
C SER A 183 17.71 -5.82 21.27
N ARG A 184 17.00 -6.29 20.24
CA ARG A 184 17.32 -7.46 19.41
C ARG A 184 18.02 -7.11 18.09
N GLY A 185 18.38 -5.84 17.90
CA GLY A 185 19.15 -5.37 16.74
C GLY A 185 18.37 -4.46 15.79
N SER A 186 19.11 -3.84 14.88
CA SER A 186 18.57 -2.88 13.91
C SER A 186 17.95 -3.58 12.70
N ARG A 187 16.77 -3.11 12.29
CA ARG A 187 16.14 -3.41 11.00
C ARG A 187 16.22 -2.15 10.15
N ILE A 188 17.18 -2.11 9.23
CA ILE A 188 17.41 -0.97 8.36
C ILE A 188 17.20 -1.43 6.93
N MET A 189 16.22 -0.87 6.23
CA MET A 189 15.90 -1.21 4.85
C MET A 189 16.05 0.01 3.96
N ARG A 190 16.70 -0.13 2.81
CA ARG A 190 16.68 0.86 1.74
C ARG A 190 15.47 0.60 0.85
N ARG A 191 14.64 1.62 0.65
CA ARG A 191 13.47 1.57 -0.23
C ARG A 191 13.67 2.46 -1.45
N VAL A 192 13.35 1.94 -2.63
CA VAL A 192 13.24 2.71 -3.88
C VAL A 192 11.79 2.64 -4.35
N GLN A 193 11.24 3.79 -4.74
CA GLN A 193 9.88 3.91 -5.25
C GLN A 193 9.89 4.08 -6.76
N LEU A 194 8.97 3.41 -7.44
CA LEU A 194 8.85 3.39 -8.89
C LEU A 194 7.46 3.89 -9.29
N GLY A 195 7.40 4.79 -10.26
CA GLY A 195 6.15 5.36 -10.73
C GLY A 195 6.35 6.63 -11.54
N THR A 196 5.26 7.13 -12.10
CA THR A 196 5.25 8.37 -12.90
C THR A 196 5.07 9.63 -12.07
N HIS A 197 4.50 9.49 -10.86
CA HIS A 197 4.26 10.57 -9.93
C HIS A 197 4.86 10.22 -8.58
N SER A 198 5.42 11.25 -7.98
CA SER A 198 5.99 11.19 -6.64
C SER A 198 4.92 11.53 -5.60
N PHE A 199 5.14 11.19 -4.32
CA PHE A 199 4.15 11.52 -3.30
C PHE A 199 4.10 13.03 -3.07
N MET A 200 5.25 13.69 -3.00
CA MET A 200 5.32 15.14 -2.77
C MET A 200 4.76 15.93 -3.94
N SER A 201 4.95 15.50 -5.19
CA SER A 201 4.27 16.15 -6.32
C SER A 201 2.74 16.12 -6.19
N GLN A 202 2.18 15.06 -5.59
CA GLN A 202 0.74 14.95 -5.36
C GLN A 202 0.30 15.75 -4.12
N VAL A 203 1.16 15.87 -3.10
CA VAL A 203 0.94 16.78 -1.96
C VAL A 203 0.88 18.23 -2.42
N GLU A 204 1.81 18.65 -3.28
CA GLU A 204 1.88 20.00 -3.84
C GLU A 204 0.64 20.31 -4.68
N ALA A 205 0.26 19.43 -5.60
CA ALA A 205 -0.95 19.57 -6.40
C ALA A 205 -2.22 19.70 -5.54
N LEU A 206 -2.34 18.90 -4.47
CA LEU A 206 -3.47 18.98 -3.55
C LEU A 206 -3.51 20.32 -2.81
N ARG A 207 -2.37 20.81 -2.34
CA ARG A 207 -2.26 22.12 -1.66
C ARG A 207 -2.63 23.27 -2.61
N GLU A 208 -2.18 23.22 -3.85
CA GLU A 208 -2.54 24.22 -4.87
C GLU A 208 -4.04 24.20 -5.17
N GLY A 209 -4.64 23.01 -5.31
CA GLY A 209 -6.08 22.84 -5.52
C GLY A 209 -6.92 23.35 -4.34
N GLN A 210 -6.45 23.18 -3.11
CA GLN A 210 -7.11 23.71 -1.90
C GLN A 210 -6.94 25.23 -1.73
N ALA A 211 -5.86 25.81 -2.27
CA ALA A 211 -5.61 27.25 -2.24
C ALA A 211 -6.37 28.03 -3.33
N ALA A 212 -6.89 27.34 -4.36
CA ALA A 212 -7.73 27.98 -5.38
C ALA A 212 -9.08 28.41 -4.77
N PRO A 213 -9.52 29.66 -4.94
CA PRO A 213 -10.81 30.10 -4.43
C PRO A 213 -11.92 29.28 -5.07
N ALA A 214 -12.88 28.82 -4.26
CA ALA A 214 -14.10 28.19 -4.76
C ALA A 214 -14.79 29.18 -5.72
N ALA A 215 -14.83 28.82 -7.00
CA ALA A 215 -15.47 29.60 -8.06
C ALA A 215 -17.00 29.53 -7.96
#